data_AF-A0A3N9V2L2-F1
#
_entry.id   AF-A0A3N9V2L2-F1
#
_cell.length_a   1.000
_cell.length_b   1.000
_cell.length_c   1.000
_cell.angle_alpha   90.00
_cell.angle_beta   90.00
_cell.angle_gamma   90.00
#
_symmetry.space_group_name_H-M   'P 1'
#
loop_
_entity.id
_entity.type
_entity.pdbx_description
1 polymer ?
#
loop_
_entity_poly.entity_id
_entity_poly.type
_entity_poly.pdbx_seq_one_letter_code
_entity_poly.pdbx_strand_id
1 'polypeptide(L)'
;MDFELALRERSFNVLVAPREMFIQALNRNPNLQRFKVLYVSGNYPGILSKLDRRFTELEVRRGFTVFQLMTILEEAYHSLIIVEHDAMLYDDAAEMV
;
A
#
# COMPACT_ATOMS: atom_id res chain seq x y z
N MET A 1 17.04 5.69 12.06
CA MET A 1 17.72 4.76 11.14
C MET A 1 17.31 5.18 9.75
N ASP A 2 18.25 5.63 8.92
CA ASP A 2 17.95 5.96 7.54
C ASP A 2 17.91 4.67 6.72
N PHE A 3 16.79 4.45 6.02
CA PHE A 3 16.59 3.32 5.13
C PHE A 3 16.40 3.85 3.71
N GLU A 4 17.24 3.39 2.78
CA GLU A 4 17.11 3.70 1.36
C GLU A 4 16.53 2.48 0.64
N LEU A 5 15.37 2.66 0.00
CA LEU A 5 14.71 1.59 -0.73
C LEU A 5 15.37 1.40 -2.10
N ALA A 6 16.23 0.39 -2.21
CA ALA A 6 16.77 -0.05 -3.49
C ALA A 6 15.78 -0.97 -4.22
N LEU A 7 15.41 -0.62 -5.45
CA LEU A 7 14.60 -1.47 -6.32
C LEU A 7 15.50 -2.23 -7.27
N ARG A 8 15.34 -3.56 -7.32
CA ARG A 8 15.99 -4.37 -8.34
C ARG A 8 15.19 -4.28 -9.64
N GLU A 9 15.89 -3.97 -10.74
CA GLU A 9 15.29 -3.93 -12.06
C GLU A 9 14.89 -5.34 -12.55
N ARG A 10 13.86 -5.40 -13.39
CA ARG A 10 13.35 -6.65 -14.01
C ARG A 10 12.98 -7.74 -12.99
N SER A 11 12.51 -7.33 -11.82
CA SER A 11 12.02 -8.22 -10.77
C SER A 11 10.83 -7.63 -10.03
N PHE A 12 10.07 -8.50 -9.38
CA PHE A 12 9.08 -8.08 -8.39
C PHE A 12 9.80 -7.76 -7.08
N ASN A 13 9.61 -6.55 -6.57
CA ASN A 13 10.13 -6.12 -5.28
C ASN A 13 8.98 -6.10 -4.28
N VAL A 14 9.17 -6.70 -3.11
CA VAL A 14 8.18 -6.71 -2.03
C VAL A 14 8.82 -6.08 -0.80
N LEU A 15 8.13 -5.10 -0.22
CA LEU A 15 8.51 -4.48 1.04
C LEU A 15 7.38 -4.70 2.03
N VAL A 16 7.71 -5.30 3.18
CA VAL A 16 6.82 -5.38 4.34
C VAL A 16 7.52 -4.63 5.47
N ALA A 17 6.88 -3.57 5.96
CA ALA A 17 7.47 -2.71 6.98
C ALA A 17 6.38 -2.11 7.88
N PRO A 18 6.72 -1.70 9.12
CA PRO A 18 5.83 -0.93 9.96
C PRO A 18 5.40 0.38 9.29
N ARG A 19 4.19 0.86 9.60
CA ARG A 19 3.54 2.01 8.95
C ARG A 19 4.47 3.21 8.74
N GLU A 20 5.13 3.69 9.79
CA GLU A 20 5.96 4.90 9.71
C GLU A 20 7.22 4.69 8.84
N MET A 21 7.82 3.50 8.88
CA MET A 21 8.94 3.16 8.00
C MET A 21 8.49 3.07 6.55
N PHE A 22 7.30 2.51 6.31
CA PHE A 22 6.72 2.38 4.98
C PHE A 22 6.44 3.74 4.34
N ILE A 23 5.82 4.68 5.09
CA ILE A 23 5.58 6.05 4.64
C ILE A 23 6.90 6.75 4.28
N GLN A 24 7.92 6.61 5.13
CA GLN A 24 9.24 7.20 4.86
C GLN A 24 9.87 6.61 3.60
N ALA A 25 9.81 5.28 3.41
CA ALA A 25 10.36 4.61 2.23
C ALA A 25 9.67 5.07 0.93
N LEU A 26 8.33 5.23 0.95
CA LEU A 26 7.56 5.69 -0.20
C LEU A 26 7.88 7.14 -0.57
N ASN A 27 7.89 8.05 0.41
CA ASN A 27 8.01 9.49 0.15
C ASN A 27 9.44 9.94 -0.13
N ARG A 28 10.46 9.21 0.39
CA ARG A 28 11.87 9.53 0.16
C ARG A 28 12.40 9.03 -1.18
N ASN A 29 11.73 8.08 -1.83
CA ASN A 29 12.20 7.51 -3.09
C ASN A 29 11.49 8.16 -4.29
N PRO A 30 12.10 9.16 -4.97
CA PRO A 30 11.49 9.82 -6.11
C PRO A 30 11.27 8.87 -7.30
N ASN A 31 12.01 7.76 -7.40
CA ASN A 31 11.83 6.77 -8.46
C ASN A 31 10.51 6.02 -8.36
N LEU A 32 9.81 6.07 -7.22
CA LEU A 32 8.48 5.47 -7.08
C LEU A 32 7.37 6.34 -7.69
N GLN A 33 7.59 7.65 -7.79
CA GLN A 33 6.58 8.61 -8.23
C GLN A 33 6.23 8.50 -9.71
N ARG A 34 7.11 7.87 -10.51
CA ARG A 34 6.88 7.59 -11.93
C ARG A 34 5.93 6.41 -12.19
N PHE A 35 5.58 5.64 -11.15
CA PHE A 35 4.77 4.44 -11.31
C PHE A 35 3.28 4.76 -11.21
N LYS A 36 2.50 3.98 -11.97
CA LYS A 36 1.06 3.85 -11.78
C LYS A 36 0.83 3.13 -10.46
N VAL A 37 0.19 3.81 -9.51
CA VAL A 37 -0.02 3.31 -8.16
C VAL A 37 -1.45 2.82 -8.00
N LEU A 38 -1.58 1.57 -7.57
CA LEU A 38 -2.82 1.05 -7.01
C LEU A 38 -2.70 1.02 -5.50
N TYR A 39 -3.55 1.77 -4.81
CA TYR A 39 -3.65 1.75 -3.37
C TYR A 39 -4.87 0.93 -2.95
N VAL A 40 -4.64 -0.16 -2.23
CA VAL A 40 -5.68 -1.04 -1.70
C VAL A 40 -5.73 -0.89 -0.18
N SER A 41 -6.89 -0.51 0.35
CA SER A 41 -7.09 -0.38 1.80
C SER A 41 -8.45 -0.88 2.26
N GLY A 42 -8.62 -1.07 3.56
CA GLY A 42 -9.94 -1.17 4.18
C GLY A 42 -10.54 0.19 4.53
N ASN A 43 -11.21 0.27 5.68
CA ASN A 43 -12.03 1.40 6.11
C ASN A 43 -11.21 2.64 6.49
N TYR A 44 -10.05 2.44 7.11
CA TYR A 44 -9.25 3.53 7.67
C TYR A 44 -7.86 3.56 7.04
N PRO A 45 -7.69 4.24 5.89
CA PRO A 45 -6.40 4.33 5.24
C PRO A 45 -5.47 5.31 5.98
N GLY A 46 -4.53 4.78 6.75
CA GLY A 46 -3.58 5.56 7.55
C GLY A 46 -2.35 6.04 6.76
N ILE A 47 -2.07 5.45 5.60
CA ILE A 47 -0.93 5.80 4.74
C ILE A 47 -1.35 6.77 3.62
N LEU A 48 -2.55 6.62 3.05
CA LEU A 48 -3.01 7.36 1.87
C LEU A 48 -2.88 8.88 2.02
N SER A 49 -3.33 9.43 3.14
CA SER A 49 -3.27 10.87 3.44
C SER A 49 -1.85 11.40 3.65
N LYS A 50 -0.89 10.50 3.86
CA LYS A 50 0.53 10.81 4.10
C LYS A 50 1.40 10.57 2.87
N LEU A 51 0.83 10.06 1.76
CA LEU A 51 1.57 9.94 0.50
C LEU A 51 1.91 11.32 -0.04
N ASP A 52 3.12 11.43 -0.59
CA ASP A 52 3.56 12.65 -1.27
C ASP A 52 2.62 13.00 -2.44
N ARG A 53 2.29 14.28 -2.61
CA ARG A 53 1.41 14.75 -3.69
C ARG A 53 1.98 14.54 -5.10
N ARG A 54 3.26 14.16 -5.20
CA ARG A 54 3.93 13.77 -6.45
C ARG A 54 3.46 12.43 -7.01
N PHE A 55 2.74 11.62 -6.24
CA PHE A 55 2.04 10.44 -6.77
C PHE A 55 0.78 10.85 -7.54
N THR A 56 0.94 11.20 -8.82
CA THR A 56 -0.15 11.75 -9.65
C THR A 56 -1.03 10.69 -10.30
N GLU A 57 -0.48 9.49 -10.58
CA GLU A 57 -1.22 8.37 -11.17
C GLU A 57 -1.63 7.37 -10.09
N LEU A 58 -2.60 7.76 -9.25
CA LEU A 58 -3.04 7.01 -8.08
C LEU A 58 -4.50 6.55 -8.23
N GLU A 59 -4.73 5.25 -8.31
CA GLU A 59 -6.04 4.61 -8.18
C GLU A 59 -6.22 4.08 -6.76
N VAL A 60 -7.39 4.27 -6.16
CA VAL A 60 -7.72 3.77 -4.83
C VAL A 60 -8.85 2.75 -4.91
N ARG A 61 -8.62 1.54 -4.40
CA ARG A 61 -9.61 0.46 -4.33
C ARG A 61 -9.77 0.00 -2.89
N ARG A 62 -10.99 -0.39 -2.51
CA ARG A 62 -11.28 -0.95 -1.18
C ARG A 62 -11.46 -2.45 -1.27
N GLY A 63 -10.72 -3.19 -0.44
CA GLY A 63 -10.78 -4.65 -0.34
C GLY A 63 -10.83 -5.07 1.13
N PHE A 64 -11.99 -5.55 1.58
CA PHE A 64 -12.25 -5.94 2.97
C PHE A 64 -12.07 -7.43 3.21
N THR A 65 -12.06 -8.22 2.13
CA THR A 65 -11.87 -9.67 2.19
C THR A 65 -10.71 -10.09 1.29
N VAL A 66 -10.13 -11.25 1.60
CA VAL A 66 -9.12 -11.86 0.73
C VAL A 66 -9.66 -12.04 -0.69
N PHE A 67 -10.92 -12.46 -0.85
CA PHE A 67 -11.54 -12.60 -2.17
C PHE A 67 -11.54 -11.27 -2.95
N GLN A 68 -11.97 -10.17 -2.32
CA GLN A 68 -11.96 -8.84 -2.96
C GLN A 68 -10.54 -8.39 -3.30
N LEU A 69 -9.57 -8.61 -2.41
CA LEU A 69 -8.17 -8.32 -2.67
C LEU A 69 -7.66 -9.10 -3.89
N MET A 70 -7.94 -10.40 -3.96
CA MET A 70 -7.54 -11.23 -5.10
C MET A 70 -8.14 -10.73 -6.41
N THR A 71 -9.44 -10.40 -6.44
CA THR A 71 -10.08 -9.82 -7.63
C THR A 71 -9.41 -8.49 -8.04
N ILE A 72 -9.12 -7.61 -7.09
CA ILE A 72 -8.43 -6.34 -7.36
C ILE A 72 -7.04 -6.58 -7.96
N LEU A 73 -6.30 -7.57 -7.44
CA LEU A 73 -4.96 -7.90 -7.94
C LEU A 73 -4.99 -8.57 -9.31
N GLU A 74 -6.00 -9.41 -9.59
CA GLU A 74 -6.20 -10.04 -10.91
C GLU A 74 -6.49 -9.01 -12.01
N GLU A 75 -7.19 -7.92 -11.66
CA GLU A 75 -7.51 -6.82 -12.58
C GLU A 75 -6.42 -5.73 -12.65
N ALA A 76 -5.38 -5.82 -11.81
CA ALA A 76 -4.39 -4.75 -11.65
C ALA A 76 -3.42 -4.67 -12.84
N TYR A 77 -3.31 -3.48 -13.43
CA TYR A 77 -2.35 -3.13 -14.49
C TYR A 77 -1.29 -2.10 -14.02
N HIS A 78 -1.14 -1.98 -12.71
CA HIS A 78 -0.31 -0.97 -12.04
C HIS A 78 1.13 -1.44 -11.84
N SER A 79 2.08 -0.51 -11.79
CA SER A 79 3.51 -0.83 -11.62
C SER A 79 3.97 -0.76 -10.15
N LEU A 80 3.16 -0.13 -9.29
CA LEU A 80 3.31 -0.15 -7.85
C LEU A 80 1.95 -0.46 -7.23
N ILE A 81 1.92 -1.47 -6.35
CA ILE A 81 0.72 -1.81 -5.58
C ILE A 81 1.07 -1.61 -4.10
N ILE A 82 0.27 -0.79 -3.42
CA ILE A 82 0.34 -0.57 -1.99
C ILE A 82 -0.88 -1.24 -1.37
N VAL A 83 -0.64 -2.16 -0.44
CA VAL A 83 -1.71 -2.81 0.32
C VAL A 83 -1.58 -2.39 1.77
N GLU A 84 -2.59 -1.73 2.29
CA GLU A 84 -2.70 -1.39 3.71
C GLU A 84 -3.74 -2.30 4.37
N HIS A 85 -3.30 -3.01 5.41
CA HIS A 85 -4.18 -3.80 6.26
C HIS A 85 -5.06 -2.89 7.14
N ASP A 86 -6.35 -3.20 7.21
CA ASP A 86 -7.27 -2.50 8.11
C ASP A 86 -7.15 -3.04 9.53
N ALA A 87 -6.59 -2.24 10.44
CA ALA A 87 -6.45 -2.62 11.84
C ALA A 87 -7.80 -2.90 12.51
N MET A 88 -8.88 -2.27 12.04
CA MET A 88 -10.21 -2.41 12.64
C MET A 88 -10.96 -3.66 12.18
N LEU A 89 -10.39 -4.45 11.24
CA LEU A 89 -11.04 -5.65 10.72
C LEU A 89 -11.35 -6.70 11.81
N TYR A 90 -10.60 -6.67 12.93
CA TYR A 90 -10.76 -7.60 14.05
C TYR A 90 -11.17 -6.93 15.36
N ASP A 91 -11.46 -5.62 15.36
CA ASP A 91 -11.86 -4.92 16.59
C ASP A 91 -13.17 -5.52 17.14
N ASP A 92 -14.11 -5.87 16.26
CA ASP A 92 -15.36 -6.54 16.64
C ASP A 92 -15.15 -7.99 17.12
N ALA A 93 -14.03 -8.63 16.74
CA ALA A 93 -13.74 -10.01 17.15
C ALA A 93 -13.29 -10.09 18.62
N ALA A 94 -12.77 -9.01 19.19
CA ALA A 94 -12.39 -8.93 20.60
C ALA A 94 -13.60 -8.82 21.54
N GLU A 95 -14.76 -8.36 21.06
CA GLU A 95 -16.00 -8.27 21.85
C GLU A 95 -16.77 -9.61 21.93
N MET A 96 -16.32 -10.65 21.21
CA MET A 96 -16.97 -11.98 21.18
C MET A 96 -16.38 -13.00 22.18
N VAL A 97 -15.85 -12.55 23.32
CA VAL A 97 -15.27 -13.42 24.38
C VAL A 97 -16.00 -13.25 25.71
#